data_AF-A0A9D1GC26-F1
#
_entry.id   AF-A0A9D1GC26-F1
#
_cell.length_a   1.000
_cell.length_b   1.000
_cell.length_c   1.000
_cell.angle_alpha   90.00
_cell.angle_beta   90.00
_cell.angle_gamma   90.00
#
_symmetry.space_group_name_H-M   'P 1'
#
loop_
_entity.id
_entity.type
_entity.pdbx_description
1 polymer ?
#
loop_
_entity_poly.entity_id
_entity_poly.type
_entity_poly.pdbx_seq_one_letter_code
_entity_poly.pdbx_strand_id
1 'polypeptide(L)'
;MQSLTFNKKIIEDIKQVMKELSKELRKILGSGFSVSNLFNMRRFYITYPKFQTLSGKLSWSHYCELLSIENIDERNFYEKECINSNWSVRELKRQ
;
A
#
# COMPACT_ATOMS: atom_id res chain seq x y z
N MET A 1 -4.08 32.26 -2.65
CA MET A 1 -3.57 31.80 -3.97
C MET A 1 -2.14 31.25 -3.89
N GLN A 2 -1.20 31.90 -3.18
CA GLN A 2 0.19 31.42 -3.01
C GLN A 2 0.33 30.07 -2.26
N SER A 3 -0.51 29.79 -1.25
CA SER A 3 -0.49 28.54 -0.47
C SER A 3 -0.86 27.30 -1.30
N LEU A 4 -1.80 27.44 -2.24
CA LEU A 4 -2.18 26.36 -3.17
C LEU A 4 -1.05 26.01 -4.14
N THR A 5 -0.27 27.01 -4.60
CA THR A 5 0.87 26.80 -5.49
C THR A 5 2.02 26.09 -4.77
N PHE A 6 2.30 26.45 -3.51
CA PHE A 6 3.32 25.80 -2.69
C PHE A 6 3.00 24.31 -2.44
N ASN A 7 1.77 24.00 -2.04
CA ASN A 7 1.34 22.61 -1.83
C ASN A 7 1.41 21.78 -3.11
N LYS A 8 1.05 22.35 -4.27
CA LYS A 8 1.19 21.66 -5.56
C LYS A 8 2.66 21.33 -5.87
N LYS A 9 3.58 22.25 -5.62
CA LYS A 9 5.02 22.03 -5.83
C LYS A 9 5.55 20.89 -4.96
N ILE A 10 5.21 20.88 -3.67
CA ILE A 10 5.62 19.79 -2.76
C ILE A 10 5.14 18.42 -3.27
N ILE A 11 3.89 18.34 -3.72
CA ILE A 11 3.33 17.09 -4.25
C ILE A 11 4.08 16.65 -5.52
N GLU A 12 4.44 17.57 -6.40
CA GLU A 12 5.25 17.31 -7.59
C GLU A 12 6.63 16.75 -7.21
N ASP A 13 7.32 17.41 -6.26
CA ASP A 13 8.65 17.02 -5.79
C ASP A 13 8.63 15.62 -5.17
N ILE A 14 7.63 15.31 -4.33
CA ILE A 14 7.45 13.96 -3.74
C ILE A 14 7.24 12.91 -4.83
N LYS A 15 6.43 13.21 -5.86
CA LYS A 15 6.20 12.28 -6.98
C LYS A 15 7.50 12.01 -7.72
N GLN A 16 8.36 13.03 -7.89
CA GLN A 16 9.64 12.87 -8.56
C GLN A 16 10.60 11.99 -7.76
N VAL A 17 10.74 12.24 -6.46
CA VAL A 17 11.54 11.41 -5.55
C VAL A 17 11.10 9.94 -5.60
N MET A 18 9.79 9.69 -5.56
CA MET A 18 9.26 8.32 -5.61
C MET A 18 9.56 7.61 -6.94
N LYS A 19 9.56 8.34 -8.06
CA LYS A 19 9.93 7.79 -9.37
C LYS A 19 11.41 7.41 -9.42
N GLU A 20 12.29 8.29 -8.94
CA GLU A 20 13.73 8.05 -8.88
C GLU A 20 14.06 6.88 -7.97
N LEU A 21 13.46 6.84 -6.77
CA LEU A 21 13.62 5.73 -5.84
C LEU A 21 13.16 4.40 -6.44
N SER A 22 12.01 4.39 -7.11
CA SER A 22 11.52 3.19 -7.81
C SER A 22 12.51 2.71 -8.89
N LYS A 23 13.10 3.64 -9.65
CA LYS A 23 14.10 3.31 -10.68
C LYS A 23 15.35 2.68 -10.07
N GLU A 24 15.94 3.30 -9.06
CA GLU A 24 17.18 2.82 -8.45
C GLU A 24 16.97 1.50 -7.69
N LEU A 25 15.89 1.37 -6.94
CA LEU A 25 15.57 0.11 -6.25
C LEU A 25 15.32 -1.03 -7.23
N ARG A 26 14.62 -0.79 -8.35
CA ARG A 26 14.42 -1.81 -9.37
C ARG A 26 15.71 -2.24 -10.05
N LYS A 27 16.66 -1.31 -10.22
CA LYS A 27 17.98 -1.60 -10.79
C LYS A 27 18.80 -2.52 -9.88
N ILE A 28 18.72 -2.33 -8.56
CA ILE A 28 19.53 -3.07 -7.58
C ILE A 28 18.86 -4.38 -7.14
N LEU A 29 17.55 -4.35 -6.91
CA LEU A 29 16.79 -5.43 -6.24
C LEU A 29 15.80 -6.14 -7.17
N GLY A 30 15.57 -5.62 -8.38
CA GLY A 30 14.67 -6.24 -9.36
C GLY A 30 13.19 -5.84 -9.22
N SER A 31 12.31 -6.78 -9.54
CA SER A 31 10.85 -6.53 -9.55
C SER A 31 10.30 -6.33 -8.13
N GLY A 32 9.13 -5.70 -8.03
CA GLY A 32 8.47 -5.42 -6.74
C GLY A 32 8.65 -4.00 -6.20
N PHE A 33 9.54 -3.18 -6.77
CA PHE A 33 9.73 -1.79 -6.32
C PHE A 33 9.11 -0.74 -7.26
N SER A 34 7.90 -0.98 -7.77
CA SER A 34 7.17 0.02 -8.54
C SER A 34 6.76 1.21 -7.66
N VAL A 35 6.53 2.38 -8.24
CA VAL A 35 6.06 3.58 -7.52
C VAL A 35 4.83 3.27 -6.67
N SER A 36 3.82 2.61 -7.24
CA SER A 36 2.61 2.21 -6.52
C SER A 36 2.91 1.26 -5.36
N ASN A 37 3.84 0.31 -5.54
CA ASN A 37 4.17 -0.62 -4.47
C ASN A 37 4.93 0.06 -3.33
N LEU A 38 5.79 1.04 -3.62
CA LEU A 38 6.44 1.87 -2.59
C LEU A 38 5.42 2.68 -1.78
N PHE A 39 4.39 3.22 -2.43
CA PHE A 39 3.28 3.84 -1.72
C PHE A 39 2.53 2.84 -0.84
N ASN A 40 2.26 1.64 -1.34
CA ASN A 40 1.63 0.58 -0.54
C ASN A 40 2.49 0.17 0.65
N MET A 41 3.81 0.02 0.49
CA MET A 41 4.74 -0.27 1.60
C MET A 41 4.68 0.81 2.69
N ARG A 42 4.69 2.09 2.29
CA ARG A 42 4.57 3.20 3.23
C ARG A 42 3.20 3.19 3.93
N ARG A 43 2.11 3.05 3.17
CA ARG A 43 0.75 3.00 3.73
C ARG A 43 0.57 1.81 4.68
N PHE A 44 1.12 0.66 4.32
CA PHE A 44 1.13 -0.52 5.16
C PHE A 44 1.80 -0.23 6.51
N TYR A 45 3.01 0.32 6.50
CA TYR A 45 3.74 0.66 7.72
C TYR A 45 2.97 1.62 8.66
N ILE A 46 2.21 2.54 8.08
CA ILE A 46 1.38 3.49 8.84
C ILE A 46 0.11 2.82 9.37
N THR A 47 -0.54 1.98 8.56
CA THR A 47 -1.83 1.34 8.88
C THR A 47 -1.69 0.21 9.89
N TYR A 48 -0.64 -0.61 9.78
CA TYR A 48 -0.48 -1.83 10.56
C TYR A 48 0.68 -1.68 11.56
N PRO A 49 0.42 -1.49 12.87
CA PRO A 49 1.47 -1.39 13.88
C PRO A 49 2.24 -2.71 14.02
N LYS A 50 3.47 -2.65 14.58
CA LYS A 50 4.48 -3.74 14.62
C LYS A 50 3.85 -5.12 14.90
N PHE A 51 3.73 -5.93 13.85
CA PHE A 51 3.33 -7.33 13.89
C PHE A 51 4.55 -8.22 13.61
N GLN A 52 4.58 -9.43 14.19
CA GLN A 52 5.77 -10.29 14.17
C GLN A 52 6.13 -10.78 12.76
N THR A 53 5.13 -11.15 11.93
CA THR A 53 5.32 -11.62 10.55
C THR A 53 4.12 -11.31 9.65
N LEU A 54 4.39 -10.74 8.47
CA LEU A 54 3.36 -10.39 7.47
C LEU A 54 2.58 -11.61 6.95
N SER A 55 3.29 -12.69 6.61
CA SER A 55 2.71 -13.91 6.04
C SER A 55 1.90 -14.75 7.04
N GLY A 56 1.95 -14.43 8.33
CA GLY A 56 1.24 -15.18 9.37
C GLY A 56 -0.27 -15.02 9.32
N LYS A 57 -0.79 -14.04 8.58
CA LYS A 57 -2.23 -13.78 8.42
C LYS A 57 -2.65 -13.72 6.96
N LEU A 58 -2.05 -12.81 6.19
CA LEU A 58 -2.44 -12.54 4.80
C LEU A 58 -1.20 -12.28 3.95
N SER A 59 -1.28 -12.58 2.65
CA SER A 59 -0.19 -12.26 1.71
C SER A 59 -0.10 -10.75 1.43
N TRP A 60 1.05 -10.29 0.94
CA TRP A 60 1.25 -8.89 0.53
C TRP A 60 0.16 -8.40 -0.45
N SER A 61 -0.28 -9.24 -1.37
CA SER A 61 -1.33 -8.90 -2.33
C SER A 61 -2.69 -8.66 -1.70
N HIS A 62 -3.03 -9.35 -0.60
CA HIS A 62 -4.24 -9.02 0.17
C HIS A 62 -4.10 -7.63 0.79
N TYR A 63 -2.95 -7.33 1.40
CA TYR A 63 -2.74 -6.02 2.00
C TYR A 63 -2.77 -4.89 0.98
N CYS A 64 -2.24 -5.09 -0.24
CA CYS A 64 -2.39 -4.12 -1.33
C CYS A 64 -3.87 -3.81 -1.63
N GLU A 65 -4.73 -4.84 -1.62
CA GLU A 65 -6.17 -4.69 -1.86
C GLU A 65 -6.89 -4.04 -0.67
N LEU A 66 -6.60 -4.48 0.55
CA LEU A 66 -7.17 -3.87 1.76
C LEU A 66 -6.77 -2.40 1.91
N LEU A 67 -5.56 -2.04 1.48
CA LEU A 67 -5.09 -0.65 1.52
C LEU A 67 -5.81 0.23 0.49
N SER A 68 -6.41 -0.29 -0.59
CA SER A 68 -7.23 0.54 -1.47
C SER A 68 -8.57 0.94 -0.87
N ILE A 69 -9.03 0.27 0.19
CA ILE A 69 -10.26 0.59 0.90
C ILE A 69 -10.01 1.78 1.83
N GLU A 70 -10.70 2.90 1.62
CA GLU A 70 -10.49 4.13 2.40
C GLU A 70 -11.14 4.07 3.78
N ASN A 71 -12.35 3.51 3.85
CA ASN A 71 -13.09 3.35 5.10
C ASN A 71 -12.40 2.30 5.99
N ILE A 72 -12.09 2.71 7.23
CA ILE A 72 -11.35 1.88 8.19
C ILE A 72 -12.21 0.69 8.65
N ASP A 73 -13.50 0.89 8.90
CA ASP A 73 -14.40 -0.16 9.37
C ASP A 73 -14.63 -1.22 8.29
N GLU A 74 -14.81 -0.79 7.05
CA GLU A 74 -14.93 -1.66 5.88
C GLU A 74 -13.65 -2.48 5.67
N ARG A 75 -12.47 -1.83 5.74
CA ARG A 75 -11.19 -2.53 5.66
C ARG A 75 -11.06 -3.59 6.74
N ASN A 76 -11.38 -3.23 7.99
CA ASN A 76 -11.29 -4.13 9.14
C ASN A 76 -12.26 -5.32 9.00
N PHE A 77 -13.44 -5.09 8.44
CA PHE A 77 -14.41 -6.14 8.14
C PHE A 77 -13.83 -7.13 7.13
N TYR A 78 -13.38 -6.65 5.97
CA TYR A 78 -12.84 -7.52 4.94
C TYR A 78 -11.53 -8.20 5.33
N GLU A 79 -10.68 -7.56 6.13
CA GLU A 79 -9.48 -8.20 6.68
C GLU A 79 -9.84 -9.41 7.55
N LYS A 80 -10.82 -9.26 8.44
CA LYS A 80 -11.29 -10.37 9.30
C LYS A 80 -11.91 -11.49 8.48
N GLU A 81 -12.76 -11.16 7.50
CA GLU A 81 -13.34 -12.17 6.62
C GLU A 81 -12.29 -12.92 5.81
N CYS A 82 -11.26 -12.23 5.30
CA CYS A 82 -10.16 -12.89 4.61
C CYS A 82 -9.44 -13.92 5.49
N ILE A 83 -9.22 -13.58 6.77
CA ILE A 83 -8.53 -14.45 7.73
C ILE A 83 -9.44 -15.62 8.16
N ASN A 84 -10.70 -15.34 8.51
CA ASN A 84 -11.62 -16.34 9.05
C ASN A 84 -12.09 -17.34 7.99
N SER A 85 -12.33 -16.84 6.77
CA SER A 85 -12.91 -17.60 5.67
C SER A 85 -11.87 -18.02 4.62
N ASN A 86 -10.58 -17.76 4.88
CA ASN A 86 -9.46 -18.05 3.97
C ASN A 86 -9.71 -17.55 2.53
N TRP A 87 -10.23 -16.33 2.40
CA TRP A 87 -10.46 -15.77 1.08
C TRP A 87 -9.15 -15.58 0.33
N SER A 88 -9.18 -15.92 -0.96
CA SER A 88 -8.09 -15.54 -1.86
C SER A 88 -8.17 -14.06 -2.20
N VAL A 89 -7.07 -13.48 -2.69
CA VAL A 89 -7.05 -12.10 -3.22
C VAL A 89 -8.13 -11.90 -4.29
N ARG A 90 -8.43 -12.93 -5.08
CA ARG A 90 -9.47 -12.87 -6.11
C ARG A 90 -10.87 -12.80 -5.50
N GLU A 91 -11.08 -13.48 -4.38
CA GLU A 91 -12.36 -13.48 -3.69
C GLU A 91 -12.58 -12.16 -2.95
N LEU A 92 -11.56 -11.62 -2.29
CA LEU A 92 -11.59 -10.28 -1.72
C LEU A 92 -11.97 -9.22 -2.77
N LYS A 93 -11.39 -9.29 -3.97
CA LYS A 93 -11.68 -8.37 -5.08
C LYS A 93 -13.11 -8.44 -5.64
N ARG A 94 -13.87 -9.48 -5.29
CA ARG A 94 -15.24 -9.70 -5.79
C ARG A 94 -16.30 -9.18 -4.83
N GLN A 95 -15.93 -8.94 -3.58
CA GLN A 95 -16.81 -8.32 -2.59
C GLN A 95 -16.93 -6.82 -2.88
#